data_AF-A0A535I647-F1
#
_entry.id   AF-A0A535I647-F1
#
_cell.length_a   1.000
_cell.length_b   1.000
_cell.length_c   1.000
_cell.angle_alpha   90.00
_cell.angle_beta   90.00
_cell.angle_gamma   90.00
#
_symmetry.space_group_name_H-M   'P 1'
#
loop_
_entity.id
_entity.type
_entity.pdbx_description
1 polymer ?
#
loop_
_entity_poly.entity_id
_entity_poly.type
_entity_poly.pdbx_seq_one_letter_code
_entity_poly.pdbx_strand_id
1 'polypeptide(L)'
;MIPIAIVAPFLTAYLTFVGLVLGSFINLVADRLPRGESIVRPRSHCVACDRELNAIDLLPVLGYWLRRGRCATCGCRIGVSAPLVEAVAGALMVAPIISFGLWPGAAAGLCLVAGWGLAVTSLAAHRYAASARARAR
;
A
#
# COMPACT_ATOMS: atom_id res chain seq x y z
N MET A 1 -9.85 -32.60 14.42
CA MET A 1 -10.00 -31.16 14.68
C MET A 1 -8.62 -30.53 14.63
N ILE A 2 -8.31 -29.71 13.62
CA ILE A 2 -7.03 -28.99 13.60
C ILE A 2 -7.09 -27.96 14.73
N PRO A 3 -6.09 -27.88 15.63
CA PRO A 3 -6.12 -26.93 16.74
C PRO A 3 -6.20 -25.50 16.22
N ILE A 4 -7.13 -24.70 16.76
CA ILE A 4 -7.24 -23.26 16.45
C ILE A 4 -5.90 -22.54 16.68
N ALA A 5 -5.12 -23.01 17.67
CA ALA A 5 -3.77 -22.52 17.95
C ALA A 5 -2.77 -22.70 16.79
N ILE A 6 -2.98 -23.70 15.91
CA ILE A 6 -2.13 -23.92 14.74
C ILE A 6 -2.60 -23.04 13.58
N VAL A 7 -3.92 -22.88 13.37
CA VAL A 7 -4.47 -22.16 12.20
C VAL A 7 -4.41 -20.64 12.39
N ALA A 8 -4.64 -20.15 13.60
CA ALA A 8 -4.68 -18.72 13.91
C ALA A 8 -3.43 -17.94 13.43
N PRO A 9 -2.18 -18.36 13.71
CA PRO A 9 -1.00 -17.59 13.28
C PRO A 9 -0.89 -17.51 11.75
N PHE A 10 -1.18 -18.58 11.02
CA PHE A 10 -1.16 -18.55 9.55
C PHE A 10 -2.23 -17.62 8.98
N LEU A 11 -3.43 -17.63 9.56
CA LEU A 11 -4.51 -16.76 9.13
C LEU A 11 -4.23 -15.30 9.47
N THR A 12 -3.66 -15.01 10.65
CA THR A 12 -3.20 -13.67 11.01
C THR A 12 -2.10 -13.18 10.06
N ALA A 13 -1.13 -14.03 9.72
CA ALA A 13 -0.08 -13.68 8.76
C ALA A 13 -0.66 -13.40 7.37
N TYR A 14 -1.58 -14.24 6.90
CA TYR A 14 -2.28 -14.02 5.64
C TYR A 14 -3.07 -12.71 5.63
N LEU A 15 -3.86 -12.42 6.67
CA LEU A 15 -4.62 -11.17 6.79
C LEU A 15 -3.68 -9.96 6.84
N THR A 16 -2.57 -10.05 7.57
CA THR A 16 -1.56 -8.99 7.60
C THR A 16 -1.00 -8.71 6.19
N PHE A 17 -0.70 -9.77 5.43
CA PHE A 17 -0.27 -9.63 4.04
C PHE A 17 -1.35 -8.97 3.16
N VAL A 18 -2.62 -9.34 3.33
CA VAL A 18 -3.75 -8.66 2.68
C VAL A 18 -3.77 -7.17 3.03
N GLY A 19 -3.54 -6.81 4.30
CA GLY A 19 -3.41 -5.41 4.73
C GLY A 19 -2.29 -4.65 4.00
N LEU A 20 -1.11 -5.26 3.83
CA LEU A 20 0.00 -4.68 3.07
C LEU A 20 -0.36 -4.49 1.58
N VAL A 21 -1.01 -5.48 0.97
CA VAL A 21 -1.48 -5.41 -0.43
C VAL A 21 -2.52 -4.30 -0.62
N LEU A 22 -3.46 -4.15 0.32
CA LEU A 22 -4.42 -3.05 0.32
C LEU A 22 -3.71 -1.69 0.45
N GLY A 23 -2.68 -1.59 1.30
CA GLY A 23 -1.85 -0.39 1.38
C GLY A 23 -1.16 -0.04 0.05
N SER A 24 -0.67 -1.05 -0.68
CA SER A 24 -0.05 -0.86 -1.99
C SER A 24 -1.07 -0.36 -3.02
N PHE A 25 -2.27 -0.94 -3.01
CA PHE A 25 -3.38 -0.50 -3.86
C PHE A 25 -3.84 0.93 -3.52
N ILE A 26 -3.95 1.27 -2.23
CA ILE A 26 -4.25 2.64 -1.78
C ILE A 26 -3.23 3.63 -2.35
N ASN A 27 -1.95 3.30 -2.33
CA ASN A 27 -0.90 4.18 -2.85
C ASN A 27 -1.05 4.37 -4.38
N LEU A 28 -1.42 3.32 -5.13
CA LEU A 28 -1.74 3.42 -6.56
C LEU A 28 -2.97 4.31 -6.82
N VAL A 29 -4.04 4.14 -6.05
CA VAL A 29 -5.26 4.96 -6.19
C VAL A 29 -4.97 6.41 -5.84
N ALA A 30 -4.23 6.67 -4.76
CA ALA A 30 -3.88 8.02 -4.33
C ALA A 30 -3.02 8.76 -5.36
N ASP A 31 -2.20 8.04 -6.14
CA ASP A 31 -1.39 8.63 -7.19
C ASP A 31 -2.20 8.92 -8.47
N ARG A 32 -3.00 7.94 -8.93
CA ARG A 32 -3.66 7.99 -10.24
C ARG A 32 -5.01 8.70 -10.24
N LEU A 33 -5.81 8.51 -9.18
CA LEU A 33 -7.18 9.02 -9.13
C LEU A 33 -7.25 10.56 -9.23
N PRO A 34 -6.42 11.35 -8.51
CA PRO A 34 -6.44 12.80 -8.66
C PRO A 34 -6.05 13.31 -10.06
N ARG A 35 -5.30 12.50 -10.82
CA ARG A 35 -4.84 12.81 -12.18
C ARG A 35 -5.84 12.40 -13.26
N GLY A 36 -6.92 11.70 -12.88
CA GLY A 36 -7.87 11.11 -13.84
C GLY A 36 -7.27 9.93 -14.63
N GLU A 37 -6.17 9.34 -14.16
CA GLU A 37 -5.53 8.20 -14.80
C GLU A 37 -6.23 6.88 -14.44
N SER A 38 -6.13 5.88 -15.32
CA SER A 38 -6.72 4.56 -15.05
C SER A 38 -5.96 3.79 -13.97
N ILE A 39 -6.70 3.20 -13.03
CA ILE A 39 -6.15 2.34 -11.96
C ILE A 39 -5.75 0.94 -12.46
N VAL A 40 -6.15 0.58 -13.68
CA VAL A 40 -5.90 -0.76 -14.26
C VAL A 40 -4.74 -0.74 -15.25
N ARG A 41 -4.64 0.32 -16.06
CA ARG A 41 -3.60 0.46 -17.11
C ARG A 41 -3.04 1.89 -17.11
N PRO A 42 -1.74 2.09 -17.45
CA PRO A 42 -0.72 1.09 -17.73
C PRO A 42 -0.21 0.39 -16.45
N ARG A 43 0.69 -0.59 -16.60
CA ARG A 43 1.37 -1.22 -15.46
C ARG A 43 2.27 -0.22 -14.75
N SER A 44 2.61 -0.52 -13.49
CA SER A 44 3.59 0.28 -12.74
C SER A 44 4.95 0.24 -13.44
N HIS A 45 5.55 1.41 -13.64
CA HIS A 45 6.82 1.57 -14.34
C HIS A 45 7.73 2.52 -13.57
N CYS A 46 9.03 2.43 -13.84
CA CYS A 46 10.02 3.32 -13.25
C CYS A 46 9.96 4.71 -13.90
N VAL A 47 9.81 5.76 -13.10
CA VAL A 47 9.74 7.16 -13.59
C VAL A 47 11.01 7.66 -14.31
N ALA A 48 12.14 6.95 -14.18
CA ALA A 48 13.41 7.38 -14.77
C ALA A 48 13.83 6.58 -16.01
N CYS A 49 13.46 5.29 -16.10
CA CYS A 49 13.88 4.41 -17.20
C CYS A 49 12.73 3.68 -17.89
N ASP A 50 11.49 3.94 -17.46
CA ASP A 50 10.25 3.39 -18.02
C ASP A 50 10.11 1.86 -18.01
N ARG A 51 11.08 1.14 -17.41
CA ARG A 51 10.97 -0.30 -17.21
C ARG A 51 9.70 -0.62 -16.41
N GLU A 52 8.93 -1.59 -16.90
CA GLU A 52 7.85 -2.22 -16.14
C GLU A 52 8.36 -2.93 -14.87
N LEU A 53 7.69 -2.67 -13.75
CA LEU A 53 7.97 -3.35 -12.49
C LEU A 53 7.41 -4.77 -12.52
N ASN A 54 8.21 -5.73 -12.08
CA ASN A 54 7.77 -7.11 -11.95
C ASN A 54 7.10 -7.36 -10.58
N ALA A 55 6.59 -8.57 -10.36
CA ALA A 55 5.91 -8.92 -9.12
C ALA A 55 6.78 -8.78 -7.86
N ILE A 56 8.10 -8.98 -7.98
CA ILE A 56 9.05 -8.82 -6.85
C ILE A 56 9.23 -7.33 -6.54
N ASP A 57 9.28 -6.48 -7.57
CA ASP A 57 9.39 -5.04 -7.42
C ASP A 57 8.11 -4.43 -6.79
N LEU A 58 6.97 -5.09 -6.99
CA LEU A 58 5.66 -4.72 -6.44
C LEU A 58 5.31 -5.41 -5.12
N LEU A 59 6.17 -6.27 -4.57
CA LEU A 59 5.90 -6.95 -3.32
C LEU A 59 5.86 -5.90 -2.19
N PRO A 60 4.74 -5.73 -1.46
CA PRO A 60 4.59 -4.65 -0.49
C PRO A 60 5.70 -4.66 0.56
N VAL A 61 6.32 -3.50 0.81
CA VAL A 61 7.47 -3.25 1.71
C VAL A 61 8.75 -4.00 1.30
N LEU A 62 8.65 -5.29 0.99
CA LEU A 62 9.75 -6.19 0.66
C LEU A 62 10.41 -5.84 -0.67
N GLY A 63 9.65 -5.48 -1.71
CA GLY A 63 10.20 -5.05 -2.99
C GLY A 63 11.11 -3.84 -2.83
N TYR A 64 10.66 -2.85 -2.03
CA TYR A 64 11.48 -1.68 -1.69
C TYR A 64 12.75 -2.07 -0.93
N TRP A 65 12.62 -2.93 0.08
CA TRP A 65 13.72 -3.33 0.94
C TRP A 65 14.78 -4.17 0.20
N LEU A 66 14.36 -5.17 -0.58
CA LEU A 66 15.22 -6.00 -1.42
C LEU A 66 16.01 -5.18 -2.44
N ARG A 67 15.38 -4.13 -2.97
CA ARG A 67 16.01 -3.21 -3.91
C ARG A 67 16.76 -2.04 -3.23
N ARG A 68 16.80 -2.01 -1.89
CA ARG A 68 17.42 -0.96 -1.08
C ARG A 68 16.96 0.45 -1.48
N GLY A 69 15.67 0.57 -1.81
CA GLY A 69 15.06 1.81 -2.26
C GLY A 69 15.56 2.33 -3.61
N ARG A 70 16.00 1.46 -4.52
CA ARG A 70 16.51 1.85 -5.85
C ARG A 70 15.90 1.02 -6.98
N CYS A 71 15.78 1.57 -8.18
CA CYS A 71 15.37 0.80 -9.36
C CYS A 71 16.40 -0.30 -9.68
N ALA A 72 15.92 -1.50 -10.01
CA ALA A 72 16.77 -2.65 -10.36
C ALA A 72 17.57 -2.48 -11.66
N THR A 73 17.13 -1.60 -12.56
CA THR A 73 17.82 -1.34 -13.84
C THR A 73 18.66 -0.07 -13.78
N CYS A 74 18.06 1.08 -13.49
CA CYS A 74 18.75 2.38 -13.58
C CYS A 74 19.30 2.90 -12.24
N GLY A 75 18.99 2.25 -11.11
CA GLY A 75 19.48 2.67 -9.80
C GLY A 75 18.87 3.97 -9.24
N CYS A 76 17.88 4.57 -9.92
CA CYS A 76 17.21 5.77 -9.42
C CYS A 76 16.55 5.50 -8.06
N ARG A 77 16.53 6.50 -7.16
CA ARG A 77 15.93 6.34 -5.84
C ARG A 77 14.40 6.22 -5.94
N ILE A 78 13.85 5.25 -5.21
CA ILE A 78 12.41 5.07 -5.01
C ILE A 78 12.05 5.79 -3.71
N GLY A 79 10.96 6.55 -3.73
CA GLY A 79 10.47 7.28 -2.55
C GLY A 79 10.00 6.32 -1.44
N VAL A 80 10.22 6.72 -0.18
CA VAL A 80 9.82 5.94 1.01
C VAL A 80 8.33 6.01 1.34
N SER A 81 7.57 6.90 0.69
CA SER A 81 6.15 7.09 0.99
C SER A 81 5.32 5.83 0.70
N ALA A 82 5.60 5.16 -0.41
CA ALA A 82 4.91 3.94 -0.81
C ALA A 82 5.07 2.79 0.22
N PRO A 83 6.29 2.36 0.57
CA PRO A 83 6.46 1.28 1.57
C PRO A 83 5.97 1.70 2.96
N LEU A 84 5.95 3.00 3.29
CA LEU A 84 5.39 3.47 4.56
C LEU A 84 3.87 3.32 4.61
N VAL A 85 3.16 3.71 3.54
CA VAL A 85 1.69 3.54 3.44
C VAL A 85 1.32 2.06 3.49
N GLU A 86 2.09 1.20 2.84
CA GLU A 86 1.95 -0.25 2.91
C GLU A 86 2.13 -0.78 4.33
N ALA A 87 3.23 -0.43 4.99
CA ALA A 87 3.54 -0.86 6.35
C ALA A 87 2.48 -0.41 7.35
N VAL A 88 1.98 0.83 7.25
CA VAL A 88 0.90 1.34 8.08
C VAL A 88 -0.38 0.54 7.87
N ALA A 89 -0.76 0.22 6.63
CA ALA A 89 -1.95 -0.58 6.36
C ALA A 89 -1.83 -2.01 6.94
N GLY A 90 -0.66 -2.65 6.81
CA GLY A 90 -0.40 -3.95 7.46
C GLY A 90 -0.48 -3.87 8.99
N ALA A 91 0.07 -2.81 9.59
CA ALA A 91 0.01 -2.58 11.04
C ALA A 91 -1.44 -2.36 11.52
N LEU A 92 -2.22 -1.56 10.80
CA LEU A 92 -3.64 -1.32 11.08
C LEU A 92 -4.49 -2.59 10.95
N MET A 93 -4.08 -3.54 10.11
CA MET A 93 -4.73 -4.84 10.00
C MET A 93 -4.39 -5.76 11.18
N VAL A 94 -3.13 -5.87 11.56
CA VAL A 94 -2.69 -6.85 12.58
C VAL A 94 -2.94 -6.38 14.02
N ALA A 95 -2.84 -5.08 14.30
CA ALA A 95 -2.96 -4.55 15.67
C ALA A 95 -4.32 -4.85 16.35
N PRO A 96 -5.47 -4.76 15.66
CA PRO A 96 -6.74 -5.15 16.26
C PRO A 96 -6.89 -6.68 16.38
N ILE A 97 -6.29 -7.46 15.48
CA ILE A 97 -6.30 -8.94 15.54
C ILE A 97 -5.62 -9.44 16.81
N ILE A 98 -4.47 -8.86 17.18
CA ILE A 98 -3.75 -9.22 18.41
C ILE A 98 -4.45 -8.73 19.69
N SER A 99 -5.32 -7.71 19.58
CA SER A 99 -5.95 -7.06 20.73
C SER A 99 -7.36 -7.59 21.04
N PHE A 100 -8.15 -7.86 20.00
CA PHE A 100 -9.58 -8.21 20.12
C PHE A 100 -9.91 -9.61 19.59
N GLY A 101 -8.88 -10.37 19.20
CA GLY A 101 -9.02 -11.68 18.57
C GLY A 101 -9.26 -11.62 17.07
N LEU A 102 -9.23 -12.79 16.43
CA LEU A 102 -9.13 -12.91 14.98
C LEU A 102 -10.28 -12.22 14.21
N TRP A 103 -11.54 -12.58 14.48
CA TRP A 103 -12.68 -12.09 13.70
C TRP A 103 -13.04 -10.62 14.01
N PRO A 104 -13.23 -10.21 15.28
CA PRO A 104 -13.49 -8.81 15.61
C PRO A 104 -12.33 -7.90 15.21
N GLY A 105 -11.10 -8.38 15.40
CA GLY A 105 -9.88 -7.68 15.00
C GLY A 105 -9.74 -7.55 13.49
N ALA A 106 -10.05 -8.59 12.70
CA ALA A 106 -10.02 -8.48 11.24
C ALA A 106 -11.05 -7.47 10.72
N ALA A 107 -12.27 -7.45 11.28
CA ALA A 107 -13.28 -6.46 10.93
C ALA A 107 -12.83 -5.03 11.28
N ALA A 108 -12.33 -4.82 12.51
CA ALA A 108 -11.78 -3.54 12.92
C ALA A 108 -10.59 -3.12 12.04
N GLY A 109 -9.69 -4.05 11.72
CA GLY A 109 -8.54 -3.81 10.86
C GLY A 109 -8.93 -3.38 9.45
N LEU A 110 -9.94 -4.03 8.85
CA LEU A 110 -10.49 -3.61 7.56
C LEU A 110 -11.07 -2.20 7.61
N CYS A 111 -11.83 -1.86 8.65
CA CYS A 111 -12.36 -0.50 8.83
C CYS A 111 -11.23 0.55 8.97
N LEU A 112 -10.19 0.24 9.73
CA LEU A 112 -9.04 1.12 9.89
C LEU A 112 -8.25 1.29 8.59
N VAL A 113 -8.02 0.21 7.84
CA VAL A 113 -7.36 0.26 6.53
C VAL A 113 -8.18 1.07 5.52
N ALA A 114 -9.52 0.90 5.51
CA ALA A 114 -10.40 1.70 4.67
C ALA A 114 -10.36 3.19 5.04
N GLY A 115 -10.43 3.52 6.33
CA GLY A 115 -10.31 4.90 6.83
C GLY A 115 -8.95 5.52 6.47
N TRP A 116 -7.87 4.77 6.62
CA TRP A 116 -6.54 5.16 6.18
C TRP A 116 -6.49 5.43 4.67
N GLY A 117 -7.06 4.53 3.87
CA GLY A 117 -7.16 4.69 2.41
C GLY A 117 -7.89 5.96 1.99
N LEU A 118 -9.02 6.25 2.64
CA LEU A 118 -9.77 7.49 2.40
C LEU A 118 -8.95 8.72 2.77
N ALA A 119 -8.25 8.70 3.91
CA ALA A 119 -7.41 9.81 4.35
C ALA A 119 -6.25 10.08 3.37
N VAL A 120 -5.54 9.04 2.95
CA VAL A 120 -4.40 9.14 2.01
C VAL A 120 -4.86 9.65 0.64
N THR A 121 -5.92 9.08 0.09
CA THR A 121 -6.45 9.47 -1.22
C THR A 121 -7.01 10.90 -1.21
N SER A 122 -7.72 11.30 -0.14
CA SER A 122 -8.22 12.66 0.04
C SER A 122 -7.08 13.67 0.14
N LEU A 123 -6.05 13.37 0.93
CA LEU A 123 -4.87 14.22 1.06
C LEU A 123 -4.15 14.39 -0.29
N ALA A 124 -4.01 13.30 -1.05
CA ALA A 124 -3.41 13.34 -2.38
C ALA A 124 -4.24 14.22 -3.34
N ALA A 125 -5.57 14.09 -3.31
CA ALA A 125 -6.48 14.92 -4.11
C ALA A 125 -6.36 16.42 -3.75
N HIS A 126 -6.32 16.76 -2.46
CA HIS A 126 -6.13 18.15 -2.02
C HIS A 126 -4.79 18.72 -2.45
N ARG A 127 -3.70 17.94 -2.32
CA ARG A 127 -2.36 18.36 -2.75
C ARG A 127 -2.27 18.57 -4.26
N TYR A 128 -2.92 17.70 -5.03
CA TYR A 128 -3.01 17.84 -6.49
C TYR A 128 -3.78 19.12 -6.88
N ALA A 129 -4.97 19.33 -6.31
CA ALA A 129 -5.78 20.53 -6.57
C ALA A 129 -5.07 21.83 -6.17
N ALA A 130 -4.32 21.84 -5.06
CA ALA A 130 -3.49 22.96 -4.66
C ALA A 130 -2.37 23.24 -5.67
N SER A 131 -1.68 22.19 -6.13
CA SER A 131 -0.58 22.29 -7.10
C SER A 131 -1.06 22.76 -8.48
N ALA A 132 -2.24 22.29 -8.94
CA ALA A 132 -2.85 22.72 -10.19
C ALA A 132 -3.22 24.22 -10.17
N ARG A 133 -3.80 24.71 -9.06
CA ARG A 133 -4.12 26.14 -8.89
C ARG A 133 -2.89 27.03 -8.87
N ALA A 134 -1.78 26.57 -8.30
CA ALA A 134 -0.53 27.32 -8.26
C ALA A 134 0.12 27.48 -9.66
N ARG A 135 -0.05 26.50 -10.55
CA ARG A 135 0.47 26.56 -11.94
C ARG A 135 -0.39 27.42 -12.89
N ALA A 136 -1.64 27.67 -12.52
CA ALA A 136 -2.59 28.46 -13.31
C ALA A 136 -2.52 29.97 -13.01
N ARG A 137 -1.69 30.38 -12.04
CA ARG A 137 -1.37 31.79 -11.72
C ARG A 137 -0.03 32.14 -12.32
#